data_AF-A0A7Y5DSS0-F1
#
_entry.id   AF-A0A7Y5DSS0-F1
#
_cell.length_a   1.000
_cell.length_b   1.000
_cell.length_c   1.000
_cell.angle_alpha   90.00
_cell.angle_beta   90.00
_cell.angle_gamma   90.00
#
_symmetry.space_group_name_H-M   'P 1'
#
loop_
_entity.id
_entity.type
_entity.pdbx_description
1 polymer ?
#
loop_
_entity_poly.entity_id
_entity_poly.type
_entity_poly.pdbx_seq_one_letter_code
_entity_poly.pdbx_strand_id
1 'polypeptide(L)'
;MPKKSYFDNMEEITKEELFEGLLGYGMFAAKIPPFLTSKPFCDFCLNQKDSFFEKKEKGFIQYENMRNINVPRALAIPNPIAYRNICNVLSENWEDLLQHFKDKTNGQLFKVSRIHIRKLDNSKTLFDIGYENNEEIEYEEEVEDEEEIELSIGKKHLFEMNRKDIYTDDYPEPDLLIGKHFIVKADISNCFPSIYTHSIPWALVGKEHSKKHRDDKEWFNKLDKFTRNLKDAETHGILIGPHASNLVSEIVLVSVDDAMYKKGYSYIRNIDDYSFYAKNHQEAEKFLVDLTSELKKFSLTLNHKKTEILKLPLASTEHWVRKINTFVFTNENRLLKLSEVRSYLDIALDLMQKNNENSAIVNYVVKVLSTKKLTNNAKSYYVKTMHHLVLIYPYLIHLLEDNIFKPFGVEIDEIKKITLDIFEIGKSKNLFEAKSYALYLAIKYQFSIEQNLYDVADNSRDCIFMLLAFLYDKKLNASQSNIKKYKVLAEELSKNEMDQYWLFVYEVLPKSKLNSHWKTMKEKNISFIKDDFNGFL
;
A
#
# COMPACT_ATOMS: atom_id res chain seq x y z
N MET A 1 1.65 -20.33 19.85
CA MET A 1 2.09 -19.38 20.91
C MET A 1 0.86 -18.84 21.66
N PRO A 2 0.96 -18.13 22.79
CA PRO A 2 -0.19 -17.37 23.30
C PRO A 2 -0.63 -16.31 22.28
N LYS A 3 -1.94 -16.11 22.12
CA LYS A 3 -2.49 -15.07 21.23
C LYS A 3 -2.12 -13.68 21.78
N LYS A 4 -1.42 -12.88 20.98
CA LYS A 4 -1.03 -11.51 21.32
C LYS A 4 -2.25 -10.59 21.24
N SER A 5 -2.45 -9.69 22.20
CA SER A 5 -3.46 -8.62 22.12
C SER A 5 -3.13 -7.59 21.03
N TYR A 6 -4.05 -6.67 20.72
CA TYR A 6 -3.73 -5.54 19.83
C TYR A 6 -2.53 -4.74 20.37
N PHE A 7 -2.54 -4.44 21.67
CA PHE A 7 -1.50 -3.65 22.32
C PHE A 7 -0.15 -4.38 22.33
N ASP A 8 -0.13 -5.68 22.61
CA ASP A 8 1.11 -6.47 22.69
C ASP A 8 1.90 -6.43 21.37
N ASN A 9 1.18 -6.47 20.24
CA ASN A 9 1.77 -6.34 18.89
C ASN A 9 2.40 -4.96 18.64
N MET A 10 1.84 -3.91 19.24
CA MET A 10 2.32 -2.53 19.09
C MET A 10 3.50 -2.24 20.04
N GLU A 11 3.45 -2.76 21.27
CA GLU A 11 4.49 -2.59 22.32
C GLU A 11 5.83 -3.24 21.93
N GLU A 12 5.81 -4.26 21.08
CA GLU A 12 7.01 -4.89 20.54
C GLU A 12 7.90 -3.96 19.69
N ILE A 13 7.39 -2.80 19.25
CA ILE A 13 8.06 -1.91 18.30
C ILE A 13 8.65 -0.71 19.03
N THR A 14 9.95 -0.49 18.89
CA THR A 14 10.60 0.72 19.44
C THR A 14 10.29 1.93 18.57
N LYS A 15 10.43 3.13 19.15
CA LYS A 15 10.26 4.38 18.41
C LYS A 15 11.24 4.52 17.23
N GLU A 16 12.46 4.01 17.38
CA GLU A 16 13.48 4.01 16.32
C GLU A 16 13.07 3.11 15.15
N GLU A 17 12.51 1.93 15.43
CA GLU A 17 11.98 1.00 14.43
C GLU A 17 10.75 1.59 13.73
N LEU A 18 9.87 2.29 14.46
CA LEU A 18 8.76 3.03 13.88
C LEU A 18 9.27 4.14 12.95
N PHE A 19 10.29 4.90 13.36
CA PHE A 19 10.88 5.98 12.54
C PHE A 19 11.55 5.43 11.28
N GLU A 20 12.50 4.50 11.43
CA GLU A 20 13.21 3.87 10.30
C GLU A 20 12.20 3.24 9.33
N GLY A 21 11.22 2.55 9.90
CA GLY A 21 10.24 1.81 9.15
C GLY A 21 9.27 2.69 8.36
N LEU A 22 8.73 3.76 8.98
CA LEU A 22 7.83 4.70 8.31
C LEU A 22 8.57 5.52 7.26
N LEU A 23 9.79 5.98 7.56
CA LEU A 23 10.54 6.89 6.70
C LEU A 23 11.35 6.17 5.62
N GLY A 24 12.11 5.14 5.98
CA GLY A 24 12.99 4.41 5.07
C GLY A 24 12.28 3.47 4.10
N TYR A 25 11.07 3.04 4.45
CA TYR A 25 10.32 2.04 3.68
C TYR A 25 8.83 2.34 3.49
N GLY A 26 8.31 3.43 4.06
CA GLY A 26 6.89 3.79 3.98
C GLY A 26 6.53 5.06 3.26
N MET A 27 7.49 5.68 2.58
CA MET A 27 7.29 6.91 1.81
C MET A 27 6.64 6.66 0.44
N PHE A 28 6.88 5.49 -0.17
CA PHE A 28 6.43 5.11 -1.51
C PHE A 28 5.46 3.93 -1.42
N ALA A 29 4.33 4.00 -2.13
CA ALA A 29 3.37 2.91 -2.12
C ALA A 29 3.83 1.71 -2.98
N ALA A 30 3.49 0.49 -2.56
CA ALA A 30 3.91 -0.76 -3.20
C ALA A 30 3.52 -0.92 -4.69
N LYS A 31 2.50 -0.18 -5.17
CA LYS A 31 2.03 -0.20 -6.56
C LYS A 31 2.78 0.76 -7.51
N ILE A 32 3.86 1.41 -7.07
CA ILE A 32 4.78 2.12 -7.97
C ILE A 32 5.76 1.09 -8.56
N PRO A 33 6.23 1.20 -9.83
CA PRO A 33 7.30 0.34 -10.33
C PRO A 33 8.49 0.33 -9.33
N PRO A 34 9.09 -0.82 -9.00
CA PRO A 34 9.94 -0.94 -7.82
C PRO A 34 11.38 -0.42 -8.02
N PHE A 35 11.55 0.79 -8.56
CA PHE A 35 12.84 1.51 -8.73
C PHE A 35 13.13 2.55 -7.64
N LEU A 36 12.17 2.87 -6.77
CA LEU A 36 12.32 3.89 -5.72
C LEU A 36 12.63 3.30 -4.34
N THR A 37 13.32 4.07 -3.50
CA THR A 37 13.64 3.76 -2.11
C THR A 37 13.83 5.05 -1.31
N SER A 38 13.43 5.09 -0.04
CA SER A 38 13.70 6.23 0.86
C SER A 38 14.74 5.90 1.94
N LYS A 39 15.33 4.69 1.91
CA LYS A 39 16.32 4.23 2.89
C LYS A 39 17.56 5.14 2.98
N PRO A 40 18.23 5.57 1.88
CA PRO A 40 19.37 6.49 1.97
C PRO A 40 19.01 7.84 2.63
N PHE A 41 17.80 8.35 2.37
CA PHE A 41 17.30 9.56 3.02
C PHE A 41 17.05 9.35 4.52
N CYS A 42 16.47 8.20 4.90
CA CYS A 42 16.29 7.84 6.30
C CYS A 42 17.63 7.77 7.07
N ASP A 43 18.64 7.12 6.49
CA ASP A 43 19.98 6.98 7.11
C ASP A 43 20.69 8.34 7.26
N PHE A 44 20.49 9.24 6.30
CA PHE A 44 20.88 10.65 6.43
C PHE A 44 20.15 11.35 7.57
N CYS A 45 18.83 11.15 7.70
CA CYS A 45 18.02 11.80 8.74
C CYS A 45 18.41 11.41 10.17
N LEU A 46 18.79 10.15 10.41
CA LEU A 46 19.23 9.67 11.73
C LEU A 46 20.46 10.42 12.27
N ASN A 47 21.30 10.95 11.37
CA ASN A 47 22.56 11.64 11.72
C ASN A 47 22.46 13.18 11.63
N GLN A 48 21.27 13.73 11.37
CA GLN A 48 21.08 15.14 11.04
C GLN A 48 20.29 15.88 12.12
N LYS A 49 20.78 17.07 12.52
CA LYS A 49 20.13 17.90 13.55
C LYS A 49 18.73 18.33 13.12
N ASP A 50 17.77 18.30 14.05
CA ASP A 50 16.36 18.66 13.80
C ASP A 50 16.18 20.05 13.14
N SER A 51 17.06 21.01 13.44
CA SER A 51 17.08 22.35 12.84
C SER A 51 17.33 22.39 11.32
N PHE A 52 17.71 21.27 10.70
CA PHE A 52 17.84 21.14 9.25
C PHE A 52 16.47 20.98 8.56
N PHE A 53 15.50 20.37 9.24
CA PHE A 53 14.21 20.03 8.66
C PHE A 53 13.25 21.20 8.84
N GLU A 54 12.96 21.92 7.76
CA GLU A 54 12.05 23.06 7.84
C GLU A 54 10.62 22.61 8.22
N LYS A 55 9.99 23.37 9.12
CA LYS A 55 8.69 23.04 9.72
C LYS A 55 7.55 23.79 9.02
N LYS A 56 7.62 23.79 7.69
CA LYS A 56 6.65 24.41 6.79
C LYS A 56 5.72 23.38 6.17
N GLU A 57 4.58 23.88 5.72
CA GLU A 57 3.69 23.24 4.77
C GLU A 57 4.39 22.98 3.43
N LYS A 58 3.96 21.90 2.77
CA LYS A 58 4.48 21.39 1.51
C LYS A 58 3.38 20.78 0.68
N GLY A 59 3.57 20.86 -0.63
CA GLY A 59 2.83 20.05 -1.58
C GLY A 59 3.32 18.60 -1.60
N PHE A 60 2.73 17.82 -2.51
CA PHE A 60 3.03 16.42 -2.73
C PHE A 60 2.92 16.10 -4.22
N ILE A 61 3.60 15.04 -4.65
CA ILE A 61 3.44 14.48 -5.99
C ILE A 61 2.12 13.70 -6.01
N GLN A 62 1.22 14.01 -6.93
CA GLN A 62 0.03 13.20 -7.20
C GLN A 62 0.29 12.29 -8.41
N TYR A 63 -0.18 11.04 -8.34
CA TYR A 63 -0.15 10.07 -9.44
C TYR A 63 -1.39 9.16 -9.38
N GLU A 64 -1.72 8.50 -10.48
CA GLU A 64 -2.88 7.60 -10.56
C GLU A 64 -2.46 6.14 -10.68
N ASN A 65 -3.02 5.28 -9.82
CA ASN A 65 -2.95 3.83 -9.96
C ASN A 65 -4.35 3.24 -10.12
N MET A 66 -4.46 2.21 -10.95
CA MET A 66 -5.72 1.58 -11.29
C MET A 66 -6.14 0.57 -10.19
N ARG A 67 -7.40 0.65 -9.75
CA ARG A 67 -7.98 -0.30 -8.77
C ARG A 67 -8.29 -1.63 -9.44
N ASN A 68 -8.41 -2.68 -8.63
CA ASN A 68 -8.81 -4.06 -9.01
C ASN A 68 -10.23 -4.18 -9.63
N ILE A 69 -10.92 -3.05 -9.83
CA ILE A 69 -12.23 -2.89 -10.46
C ILE A 69 -12.17 -1.94 -11.68
N ASN A 70 -10.97 -1.70 -12.21
CA ASN A 70 -10.70 -0.83 -13.35
C ASN A 70 -11.17 0.64 -13.20
N VAL A 71 -11.02 1.21 -11.99
CA VAL A 71 -11.27 2.63 -11.70
C VAL A 71 -9.97 3.29 -11.21
N PRO A 72 -9.53 4.44 -11.76
CA PRO A 72 -8.36 5.16 -11.26
C PRO A 72 -8.50 5.58 -9.79
N ARG A 73 -7.38 5.58 -9.06
CA ARG A 73 -7.26 6.11 -7.71
C ARG A 73 -6.03 7.02 -7.65
N ALA A 74 -6.26 8.29 -7.32
CA ALA A 74 -5.18 9.20 -6.98
C ALA A 74 -4.47 8.73 -5.70
N LEU A 75 -3.15 8.67 -5.76
CA LEU A 75 -2.22 8.40 -4.67
C LEU A 75 -1.21 9.56 -4.59
N ALA A 76 -0.50 9.64 -3.47
CA ALA A 76 0.45 10.71 -3.18
C ALA A 76 1.85 10.18 -2.82
N ILE A 77 2.89 10.91 -3.22
CA ILE A 77 4.23 10.83 -2.64
C ILE A 77 4.51 12.18 -1.95
N PRO A 78 4.71 12.20 -0.62
CA PRO A 78 4.87 13.43 0.13
C PRO A 78 6.23 14.09 -0.14
N ASN A 79 6.36 15.38 0.16
CA ASN A 79 7.69 15.99 0.27
C ASN A 79 8.52 15.28 1.38
N PRO A 80 9.78 14.89 1.13
CA PRO A 80 10.59 14.10 2.07
C PRO A 80 10.84 14.80 3.41
N ILE A 81 11.00 16.13 3.43
CA ILE A 81 11.23 16.89 4.67
C ILE A 81 9.96 16.94 5.52
N ALA A 82 8.80 17.20 4.92
CA ALA A 82 7.52 17.18 5.63
C ALA A 82 7.19 15.76 6.11
N TYR A 83 7.47 14.73 5.30
CA TYR A 83 7.26 13.33 5.67
C TYR A 83 8.16 12.88 6.83
N ARG A 84 9.44 13.26 6.82
CA ARG A 84 10.33 13.05 7.97
C ARG A 84 9.77 13.68 9.23
N ASN A 85 9.21 14.89 9.15
CA ASN A 85 8.70 15.60 10.31
C ASN A 85 7.50 14.90 10.97
N ILE A 86 6.54 14.36 10.18
CA ILE A 86 5.46 13.56 10.77
C ILE A 86 5.99 12.23 11.35
N CYS A 87 6.91 11.54 10.66
CA CYS A 87 7.52 10.31 11.17
C CYS A 87 8.26 10.54 12.50
N ASN A 88 8.97 11.67 12.61
CA ASN A 88 9.64 12.07 13.85
C ASN A 88 8.62 12.36 14.96
N VAL A 89 7.48 12.98 14.68
CA VAL A 89 6.47 13.27 15.72
C VAL A 89 5.74 12.00 16.15
N LEU A 90 5.49 11.05 15.25
CA LEU A 90 4.95 9.73 15.60
C LEU A 90 5.95 8.93 16.47
N SER A 91 7.24 8.96 16.12
CA SER A 91 8.34 8.34 16.89
C SER A 91 8.52 8.95 18.27
N GLU A 92 8.72 10.27 18.37
CA GLU A 92 9.07 10.92 19.64
C GLU A 92 7.95 10.89 20.68
N ASN A 93 6.70 10.63 20.27
CA ASN A 93 5.55 10.50 21.17
C ASN A 93 4.95 9.08 21.08
N TRP A 94 5.77 8.08 20.74
CA TRP A 94 5.31 6.70 20.58
C TRP A 94 4.81 6.10 21.90
N GLU A 95 5.40 6.46 23.05
CA GLU A 95 4.93 6.03 24.37
C GLU A 95 3.51 6.55 24.68
N ASP A 96 3.22 7.82 24.39
CA ASP A 96 1.86 8.38 24.52
C ASP A 96 0.87 7.71 23.54
N LEU A 97 1.30 7.39 22.32
CA LEU A 97 0.49 6.68 21.34
C LEU A 97 0.21 5.24 21.76
N LEU A 98 1.21 4.52 22.28
CA LEU A 98 1.05 3.18 22.86
C LEU A 98 0.05 3.21 24.02
N GLN A 99 0.14 4.20 24.91
CA GLN A 99 -0.82 4.37 26.00
C GLN A 99 -2.24 4.66 25.47
N HIS A 100 -2.39 5.50 24.43
CA HIS A 100 -3.68 5.69 23.76
C HIS A 100 -4.22 4.37 23.19
N PHE A 101 -3.44 3.61 22.43
CA PHE A 101 -3.88 2.31 21.90
C PHE A 101 -4.28 1.35 23.04
N LYS A 102 -3.48 1.27 24.11
CA LYS A 102 -3.79 0.49 25.31
C LYS A 102 -5.15 0.86 25.89
N ASP A 103 -5.40 2.15 26.10
CA ASP A 103 -6.64 2.65 26.70
C ASP A 103 -7.87 2.46 25.80
N LYS A 104 -7.70 2.52 24.46
CA LYS A 104 -8.79 2.32 23.49
C LYS A 104 -9.08 0.84 23.20
N THR A 105 -8.11 -0.06 23.39
CA THR A 105 -8.30 -1.51 23.22
C THR A 105 -8.50 -2.26 24.54
N ASN A 106 -8.41 -1.59 25.69
CA ASN A 106 -8.61 -2.20 27.00
C ASN A 106 -9.99 -2.85 27.13
N GLY A 107 -10.03 -4.10 27.60
CA GLY A 107 -11.26 -4.88 27.76
C GLY A 107 -11.86 -5.44 26.47
N GLN A 108 -11.23 -5.22 25.31
CA GLN A 108 -11.60 -5.92 24.07
C GLN A 108 -11.27 -7.41 24.21
N LEU A 109 -12.26 -8.28 23.99
CA LEU A 109 -12.11 -9.74 24.08
C LEU A 109 -11.28 -10.34 22.93
N PHE A 110 -11.12 -9.58 21.85
CA PHE A 110 -10.40 -9.92 20.62
C PHE A 110 -10.01 -8.62 19.89
N LYS A 111 -9.08 -8.68 18.94
CA LYS A 111 -8.68 -7.53 18.11
C LYS A 111 -9.83 -7.07 17.22
N VAL A 112 -10.50 -5.97 17.60
CA VAL A 112 -11.60 -5.37 16.80
C VAL A 112 -11.06 -4.89 15.45
N SER A 113 -10.02 -4.06 15.48
CA SER A 113 -9.25 -3.71 14.29
C SER A 113 -8.33 -4.87 13.91
N ARG A 114 -8.41 -5.31 12.66
CA ARG A 114 -7.59 -6.43 12.13
C ARG A 114 -6.30 -5.98 11.47
N ILE A 115 -6.13 -4.67 11.30
CA ILE A 115 -5.09 -4.07 10.46
C ILE A 115 -4.35 -3.04 11.31
N HIS A 116 -3.22 -3.46 11.86
CA HIS A 116 -2.45 -2.71 12.85
C HIS A 116 -0.94 -2.92 12.67
N ILE A 117 -0.18 -2.11 13.39
CA ILE A 117 1.29 -2.16 13.42
C ILE A 117 1.69 -3.38 14.27
N ARG A 118 2.58 -4.24 13.75
CA ARG A 118 3.15 -5.39 14.47
C ARG A 118 4.59 -5.65 14.03
N LYS A 119 5.27 -6.57 14.72
CA LYS A 119 6.49 -7.20 14.20
C LYS A 119 6.15 -8.44 13.37
N LEU A 120 6.98 -8.69 12.35
CA LEU A 120 7.07 -9.98 11.65
C LEU A 120 8.54 -10.40 11.68
N ASP A 121 8.80 -11.69 11.80
CA ASP A 121 10.16 -12.21 11.89
C ASP A 121 10.95 -11.94 10.60
N ASN A 122 12.26 -11.68 10.76
CA ASN A 122 13.23 -11.43 9.68
C ASN A 122 13.05 -10.14 8.83
N SER A 123 12.57 -9.03 9.41
CA SER A 123 12.35 -7.77 8.66
C SER A 123 12.69 -6.44 9.39
N LYS A 124 12.80 -5.37 8.59
CA LYS A 124 12.89 -3.95 9.01
C LYS A 124 11.99 -2.96 8.22
N THR A 125 10.91 -3.38 7.52
CA THR A 125 10.08 -2.49 6.64
C THR A 125 8.57 -2.56 6.93
N LEU A 126 7.79 -1.47 6.81
CA LEU A 126 6.49 -1.39 7.54
C LEU A 126 5.14 -1.57 6.82
N PHE A 127 4.99 -1.78 5.52
CA PHE A 127 3.69 -2.26 4.98
C PHE A 127 3.89 -2.90 3.59
N ASP A 128 2.98 -3.81 3.26
CA ASP A 128 2.52 -4.04 1.89
C ASP A 128 1.02 -3.71 1.79
N ILE A 129 0.62 -3.02 0.71
CA ILE A 129 -0.78 -2.72 0.35
C ILE A 129 -1.29 -3.74 -0.70
N GLY A 130 -0.55 -4.83 -0.90
CA GLY A 130 -1.01 -6.03 -1.56
C GLY A 130 -2.30 -6.56 -0.94
N TYR A 131 -3.32 -6.73 -1.78
CA TYR A 131 -4.50 -7.54 -1.46
C TYR A 131 -4.09 -9.02 -1.43
N GLU A 132 -3.44 -9.43 -0.36
CA GLU A 132 -3.18 -10.84 -0.03
C GLU A 132 -4.36 -11.42 0.72
N ASN A 133 -5.43 -11.69 -0.03
CA ASN A 133 -6.39 -12.68 0.44
C ASN A 133 -5.68 -14.04 0.48
N ASN A 134 -5.56 -14.61 1.69
CA ASN A 134 -5.47 -16.05 2.07
C ASN A 134 -5.06 -16.13 3.56
N GLU A 135 -5.57 -17.01 4.42
CA GLU A 135 -6.39 -18.22 4.25
C GLU A 135 -5.78 -19.31 3.36
N GLU A 136 -4.48 -19.52 3.53
CA GLU A 136 -3.95 -20.88 3.61
C GLU A 136 -4.40 -21.44 4.97
N ILE A 137 -5.21 -22.51 4.94
CA ILE A 137 -5.45 -23.36 6.12
C ILE A 137 -4.57 -24.58 5.89
N GLU A 138 -3.32 -24.49 6.32
CA GLU A 138 -2.51 -25.69 6.50
C GLU A 138 -3.09 -26.46 7.69
N TYR A 139 -3.60 -27.65 7.39
CA TYR A 139 -3.77 -28.69 8.40
C TYR A 139 -2.41 -29.35 8.55
N GLU A 140 -1.63 -28.98 9.56
CA GLU A 140 -0.40 -29.68 9.91
C GLU A 140 -0.72 -31.13 10.30
N GLU A 141 -0.27 -32.09 9.49
CA GLU A 141 0.28 -33.33 10.05
C GLU A 141 1.73 -33.02 10.48
N GLU A 142 2.15 -33.53 11.63
CA GLU A 142 3.46 -33.26 12.21
C GLU A 142 4.59 -33.69 11.25
N VAL A 143 5.43 -32.74 10.83
CA VAL A 143 6.68 -33.01 10.10
C VAL A 143 7.85 -32.59 10.97
N GLU A 144 8.51 -33.58 11.58
CA GLU A 144 9.85 -33.44 12.12
C GLU A 144 10.84 -33.35 10.94
N ASP A 145 11.41 -32.15 10.68
CA ASP A 145 12.79 -31.93 10.20
C ASP A 145 13.03 -30.43 9.88
N GLU A 146 14.03 -29.79 10.51
CA GLU A 146 14.20 -28.32 10.53
C GLU A 146 14.98 -27.69 9.33
N GLU A 147 15.33 -28.43 8.27
CA GLU A 147 16.37 -28.00 7.30
C GLU A 147 15.91 -27.52 5.89
N GLU A 148 14.62 -27.41 5.56
CA GLU A 148 14.15 -26.90 4.23
C GLU A 148 13.38 -25.55 4.26
N ILE A 149 13.96 -24.49 4.85
CA ILE A 149 13.43 -23.11 4.71
C ILE A 149 14.53 -22.10 4.30
N GLU A 150 15.23 -22.36 3.18
CA GLU A 150 16.24 -21.40 2.69
C GLU A 150 16.34 -21.26 1.15
N LEU A 151 15.22 -20.98 0.47
CA LEU A 151 15.24 -20.59 -0.95
C LEU A 151 14.07 -19.68 -1.40
N SER A 152 13.80 -18.61 -0.65
CA SER A 152 13.04 -17.45 -1.15
C SER A 152 13.88 -16.17 -1.10
N ILE A 153 13.92 -15.42 -2.21
CA ILE A 153 14.81 -14.26 -2.33
C ILE A 153 14.21 -13.06 -1.56
N GLY A 154 14.63 -12.93 -0.31
CA GLY A 154 14.77 -11.66 0.43
C GLY A 154 13.65 -10.63 0.32
N LYS A 155 12.40 -10.99 0.66
CA LYS A 155 11.30 -10.04 0.88
C LYS A 155 11.23 -9.64 2.37
N LYS A 156 11.72 -8.45 2.68
CA LYS A 156 11.88 -7.93 4.06
C LYS A 156 10.62 -7.15 4.45
N HIS A 157 9.62 -7.74 5.14
CA HIS A 157 8.36 -7.07 5.54
C HIS A 157 7.97 -7.29 7.02
N LEU A 158 7.65 -6.21 7.74
CA LEU A 158 7.36 -6.14 9.19
C LEU A 158 5.87 -5.91 9.48
N PHE A 159 5.07 -5.40 8.54
CA PHE A 159 3.61 -5.50 8.61
C PHE A 159 3.07 -6.26 7.41
N GLU A 160 1.95 -6.94 7.64
CA GLU A 160 1.00 -7.35 6.63
C GLU A 160 -0.41 -6.89 7.00
N MET A 161 -1.05 -6.15 6.09
CA MET A 161 -2.43 -5.66 6.25
C MET A 161 -3.49 -6.73 5.95
N ASN A 162 -3.10 -7.91 5.46
CA ASN A 162 -4.06 -8.97 5.11
C ASN A 162 -3.63 -10.40 5.51
N ARG A 163 -2.36 -10.67 5.83
CA ARG A 163 -1.95 -12.01 6.32
C ARG A 163 -2.46 -12.20 7.75
N LYS A 164 -3.24 -13.26 7.94
CA LYS A 164 -3.55 -13.79 9.27
C LYS A 164 -2.33 -14.61 9.71
N ASP A 165 -1.70 -14.25 10.82
CA ASP A 165 -0.76 -15.18 11.47
C ASP A 165 -1.59 -16.19 12.25
N ILE A 166 -1.68 -17.41 11.72
CA ILE A 166 -2.52 -18.49 12.26
C ILE A 166 -2.12 -18.84 13.72
N TYR A 167 -0.86 -18.61 14.10
CA TYR A 167 -0.31 -18.98 15.40
C TYR A 167 -0.44 -17.87 16.47
N THR A 168 -0.64 -16.61 16.08
CA THR A 168 -0.71 -15.46 17.02
C THR A 168 -1.95 -14.57 16.89
N ASP A 169 -2.68 -14.64 15.76
CA ASP A 169 -3.96 -13.94 15.60
C ASP A 169 -5.14 -14.72 16.20
N ASP A 170 -6.14 -13.96 16.62
CA ASP A 170 -7.45 -14.47 17.01
C ASP A 170 -8.38 -14.58 15.80
N TYR A 171 -9.32 -15.53 15.85
CA TYR A 171 -10.35 -15.72 14.83
C TYR A 171 -11.73 -15.65 15.50
N PRO A 172 -12.23 -14.43 15.79
CA PRO A 172 -13.44 -14.22 16.58
C PRO A 172 -14.74 -14.44 15.79
N GLU A 173 -14.71 -14.55 14.45
CA GLU A 173 -15.90 -14.73 13.61
C GLU A 173 -16.84 -15.86 14.07
N PRO A 174 -16.37 -17.08 14.43
CA PRO A 174 -17.26 -18.16 14.85
C PRO A 174 -17.99 -17.83 16.16
N ASP A 175 -17.29 -17.30 17.15
CA ASP A 175 -17.87 -16.93 18.45
C ASP A 175 -18.86 -15.77 18.31
N LEU A 176 -18.55 -14.80 17.46
CA LEU A 176 -19.44 -13.68 17.13
C LEU A 176 -20.71 -14.12 16.38
N LEU A 177 -20.64 -15.21 15.61
CA LEU A 177 -21.76 -15.75 14.82
C LEU A 177 -22.80 -16.48 15.69
N ILE A 178 -22.41 -17.05 16.83
CA ILE A 178 -23.27 -17.92 17.65
C ILE A 178 -24.54 -17.16 18.11
N GLY A 179 -25.70 -17.69 17.73
CA GLY A 179 -27.01 -17.11 18.05
C GLY A 179 -27.37 -15.83 17.29
N LYS A 180 -26.62 -15.46 16.24
CA LYS A 180 -26.89 -14.31 15.37
C LYS A 180 -27.62 -14.75 14.09
N HIS A 181 -28.51 -13.90 13.57
CA HIS A 181 -29.33 -14.17 12.38
C HIS A 181 -29.08 -13.18 11.23
N PHE A 182 -28.30 -12.12 11.47
CA PHE A 182 -27.98 -11.09 10.50
C PHE A 182 -26.50 -10.69 10.62
N ILE A 183 -25.93 -10.21 9.52
CA ILE A 183 -24.64 -9.51 9.52
C ILE A 183 -24.83 -8.13 8.87
N VAL A 184 -24.25 -7.11 9.49
CA VAL A 184 -24.11 -5.76 8.95
C VAL A 184 -22.74 -5.65 8.31
N LYS A 185 -22.69 -5.23 7.05
CA LYS A 185 -21.49 -4.72 6.40
C LYS A 185 -21.62 -3.20 6.28
N ALA A 186 -20.57 -2.46 6.59
CA ALA A 186 -20.53 -1.01 6.40
C ALA A 186 -19.12 -0.54 6.05
N ASP A 187 -19.01 0.59 5.33
CA ASP A 187 -17.75 1.16 4.81
C ASP A 187 -17.76 2.67 5.10
N ILE A 188 -16.60 3.27 5.35
CA ILE A 188 -16.49 4.73 5.51
C ILE A 188 -16.34 5.38 4.14
N SER A 189 -17.26 6.28 3.80
CA SER A 189 -17.19 7.10 2.57
C SER A 189 -15.86 7.85 2.50
N ASN A 190 -15.04 7.50 1.50
CA ASN A 190 -13.76 8.18 1.20
C ASN A 190 -12.85 8.37 2.43
N CYS A 191 -12.67 7.34 3.27
CA CYS A 191 -11.98 7.40 4.56
C CYS A 191 -10.81 8.40 4.64
N PHE A 192 -9.71 8.18 3.89
CA PHE A 192 -8.52 9.02 3.93
C PHE A 192 -8.78 10.49 3.52
N PRO A 193 -9.43 10.80 2.36
CA PRO A 193 -9.89 12.15 2.03
C PRO A 193 -10.86 12.81 3.02
N SER A 194 -11.61 12.03 3.81
CA SER A 194 -12.62 12.53 4.75
C SER A 194 -12.10 12.73 6.18
N ILE A 195 -10.90 12.27 6.52
CA ILE A 195 -10.28 12.54 7.84
C ILE A 195 -10.00 14.05 7.96
N TYR A 196 -10.69 14.69 8.91
CA TYR A 196 -10.43 16.06 9.32
C TYR A 196 -9.26 16.08 10.30
N THR A 197 -8.16 16.79 10.02
CA THR A 197 -6.91 16.61 10.79
C THR A 197 -7.03 17.01 12.26
N HIS A 198 -7.84 18.02 12.58
CA HIS A 198 -8.11 18.38 13.99
C HIS A 198 -8.88 17.29 14.76
N SER A 199 -9.45 16.28 14.08
CA SER A 199 -10.01 15.09 14.74
C SER A 199 -8.94 14.20 15.38
N ILE A 200 -7.67 14.32 14.98
CA ILE A 200 -6.53 13.60 15.57
C ILE A 200 -6.36 14.02 17.05
N PRO A 201 -6.20 15.31 17.41
CA PRO A 201 -6.34 15.80 18.79
C PRO A 201 -7.62 15.38 19.51
N TRP A 202 -8.77 15.31 18.82
CA TRP A 202 -10.04 14.92 19.46
C TRP A 202 -10.04 13.44 19.85
N ALA A 203 -9.37 12.58 19.09
CA ALA A 203 -9.19 11.16 19.40
C ALA A 203 -8.23 10.96 20.57
N LEU A 204 -7.07 11.62 20.52
CA LEU A 204 -5.97 11.46 21.48
C LEU A 204 -6.30 11.99 22.88
N VAL A 205 -6.77 13.25 22.99
CA VAL A 205 -6.98 13.91 24.30
C VAL A 205 -8.44 14.32 24.56
N GLY A 206 -9.33 14.03 23.62
CA GLY A 206 -10.74 14.44 23.72
C GLY A 206 -10.99 15.86 23.19
N LYS A 207 -12.15 16.03 22.54
CA LYS A 207 -12.55 17.24 21.82
C LYS A 207 -12.61 18.50 22.71
N GLU A 208 -12.98 18.37 23.98
CA GLU A 208 -13.00 19.50 24.92
C GLU A 208 -11.60 19.93 25.36
N HIS A 209 -10.72 18.96 25.66
CA HIS A 209 -9.35 19.23 26.07
C HIS A 209 -8.57 19.91 24.95
N SER A 210 -8.62 19.34 23.73
CA SER A 210 -8.03 19.91 22.52
C SER A 210 -8.54 21.34 22.23
N LYS A 211 -9.83 21.62 22.45
CA LYS A 211 -10.38 22.98 22.26
C LYS A 211 -9.90 24.00 23.29
N LYS A 212 -9.49 23.56 24.49
CA LYS A 212 -8.91 24.40 25.56
C LYS A 212 -7.39 24.57 25.36
N HIS A 213 -6.68 23.50 25.01
CA HIS A 213 -5.23 23.48 24.80
C HIS A 213 -4.87 23.54 23.31
N ARG A 214 -4.81 24.77 22.79
CA ARG A 214 -4.55 25.07 21.36
C ARG A 214 -3.09 25.47 21.06
N ASP A 215 -2.15 25.28 21.99
CA ASP A 215 -0.73 25.57 21.72
C ASP A 215 -0.18 24.50 20.77
N ASP A 216 0.44 24.92 19.67
CA ASP A 216 1.19 24.08 18.72
C ASP A 216 2.39 23.36 19.35
N LYS A 217 2.74 23.67 20.60
CA LYS A 217 3.73 22.92 21.40
C LYS A 217 3.21 21.60 21.94
N GLU A 218 1.90 21.46 22.13
CA GLU A 218 1.30 20.20 22.59
C GLU A 218 1.52 19.10 21.55
N TRP A 219 1.90 17.90 21.98
CA TRP A 219 2.31 16.85 21.04
C TRP A 219 1.20 16.40 20.08
N PHE A 220 -0.04 16.34 20.58
CA PHE A 220 -1.21 16.02 19.76
C PHE A 220 -1.51 17.12 18.71
N ASN A 221 -1.29 18.40 19.06
CA ASN A 221 -1.41 19.51 18.11
C ASN A 221 -0.25 19.54 17.11
N LYS A 222 0.98 19.17 17.53
CA LYS A 222 2.10 18.94 16.60
C LYS A 222 1.73 17.87 15.57
N LEU A 223 1.16 16.74 15.99
CA LEU A 223 0.80 15.67 15.06
C LEU A 223 -0.24 16.13 14.01
N ASP A 224 -1.28 16.85 14.43
CA ASP A 224 -2.21 17.51 13.50
C ASP A 224 -1.47 18.48 12.56
N LYS A 225 -0.67 19.40 13.10
CA LYS A 225 0.09 20.38 12.31
C LYS A 225 0.99 19.73 11.27
N PHE A 226 1.78 18.73 11.65
CA PHE A 226 2.67 18.05 10.70
C PHE A 226 1.92 17.14 9.72
N THR A 227 0.73 16.64 10.07
CA THR A 227 -0.18 15.99 9.11
C THR A 227 -0.67 16.98 8.06
N ARG A 228 -1.14 18.17 8.47
CA ARG A 228 -1.55 19.25 7.57
C ARG A 228 -0.40 19.73 6.68
N ASN A 229 0.81 19.80 7.22
CA ASN A 229 1.99 20.22 6.45
C ASN A 229 2.38 19.28 5.30
N LEU A 230 1.85 18.05 5.22
CA LEU A 230 2.03 17.16 4.05
C LEU A 230 1.17 17.55 2.84
N LYS A 231 0.21 18.47 3.04
CA LYS A 231 -0.87 18.78 2.12
C LYS A 231 -1.17 20.29 2.15
N ASP A 232 -0.14 21.12 1.99
CA ASP A 232 -0.25 22.59 1.90
C ASP A 232 -1.06 23.25 3.05
N ALA A 233 -0.92 22.72 4.28
CA ALA A 233 -1.63 23.12 5.49
C ALA A 233 -3.16 22.84 5.48
N GLU A 234 -3.66 22.10 4.49
CA GLU A 234 -5.07 21.72 4.39
C GLU A 234 -5.56 20.91 5.59
N THR A 235 -6.75 21.26 6.08
CA THR A 235 -7.36 20.63 7.27
C THR A 235 -8.21 19.40 6.95
N HIS A 236 -8.51 19.17 5.67
CA HIS A 236 -9.36 18.08 5.21
C HIS A 236 -8.61 17.10 4.31
N GLY A 237 -8.66 15.83 4.69
CA GLY A 237 -8.05 14.71 4.00
C GLY A 237 -6.58 14.53 4.36
N ILE A 238 -6.19 13.29 4.60
CA ILE A 238 -4.79 12.86 4.69
C ILE A 238 -4.35 12.19 3.39
N LEU A 239 -3.04 12.12 3.15
CA LEU A 239 -2.49 11.51 1.93
C LEU A 239 -2.84 10.01 1.83
N ILE A 240 -2.98 9.51 0.59
CA ILE A 240 -3.19 8.09 0.32
C ILE A 240 -1.93 7.50 -0.29
N GLY A 241 -1.39 6.44 0.31
CA GLY A 241 -0.15 5.78 -0.12
C GLY A 241 0.92 5.74 0.98
N PRO A 242 1.27 6.87 1.62
CA PRO A 242 2.31 6.89 2.65
C PRO A 242 1.86 6.20 3.95
N HIS A 243 2.77 5.42 4.52
CA HIS A 243 2.48 4.52 5.64
C HIS A 243 2.13 5.28 6.93
N ALA A 244 2.69 6.48 7.15
CA ALA A 244 2.31 7.32 8.30
C ALA A 244 0.82 7.72 8.27
N SER A 245 0.22 7.87 7.09
CA SER A 245 -1.21 8.19 6.96
C SER A 245 -2.11 7.03 7.40
N ASN A 246 -1.69 5.78 7.24
CA ASN A 246 -2.41 4.62 7.78
C ASN A 246 -2.47 4.68 9.31
N LEU A 247 -1.32 4.89 9.98
CA LEU A 247 -1.26 5.05 11.45
C LEU A 247 -2.10 6.25 11.94
N VAL A 248 -2.04 7.39 11.24
CA VAL A 248 -2.88 8.56 11.57
C VAL A 248 -4.37 8.24 11.47
N SER A 249 -4.80 7.44 10.49
CA SER A 249 -6.20 7.00 10.40
C SER A 249 -6.58 6.08 11.56
N GLU A 250 -5.70 5.15 11.94
CA GLU A 250 -5.95 4.17 13.00
C GLU A 250 -6.04 4.81 14.39
N ILE A 251 -5.24 5.86 14.66
CA ILE A 251 -5.35 6.69 15.89
C ILE A 251 -6.77 7.22 16.09
N VAL A 252 -7.44 7.63 15.00
CA VAL A 252 -8.81 8.14 15.02
C VAL A 252 -9.82 7.00 15.11
N LEU A 253 -9.68 5.97 14.27
CA LEU A 253 -10.67 4.89 14.16
C LEU A 253 -10.74 4.01 15.42
N VAL A 254 -9.61 3.75 16.10
CA VAL A 254 -9.60 3.01 17.38
C VAL A 254 -10.40 3.75 18.48
N SER A 255 -10.55 5.08 18.38
CA SER A 255 -11.40 5.86 19.29
C SER A 255 -12.89 5.73 18.99
N VAL A 256 -13.26 5.44 17.74
CA VAL A 256 -14.63 5.04 17.37
C VAL A 256 -14.90 3.62 17.91
N ASP A 257 -13.90 2.73 17.81
CA ASP A 257 -14.03 1.35 18.29
C ASP A 257 -14.21 1.25 19.80
N ASP A 258 -13.40 1.98 20.58
CA ASP A 258 -13.57 2.15 22.03
C ASP A 258 -15.02 2.57 22.40
N ALA A 259 -15.55 3.58 21.71
CA ALA A 259 -16.88 4.12 21.97
C ALA A 259 -18.01 3.14 21.60
N MET A 260 -17.85 2.37 20.51
CA MET A 260 -18.81 1.35 20.11
C MET A 260 -18.74 0.10 21.00
N TYR A 261 -17.54 -0.30 21.42
CA TYR A 261 -17.34 -1.42 22.34
C TYR A 261 -17.95 -1.12 23.72
N LYS A 262 -17.79 0.11 24.23
CA LYS A 262 -18.44 0.60 25.46
C LYS A 262 -19.98 0.63 25.38
N LYS A 263 -20.58 0.63 24.19
CA LYS A 263 -22.04 0.45 23.99
C LYS A 263 -22.48 -1.01 24.01
N GLY A 264 -21.55 -1.96 24.14
CA GLY A 264 -21.81 -3.40 24.15
C GLY A 264 -21.81 -4.07 22.77
N TYR A 265 -21.20 -3.44 21.75
CA TYR A 265 -21.06 -4.03 20.42
C TYR A 265 -19.74 -4.77 20.28
N SER A 266 -19.80 -6.02 19.77
CA SER A 266 -18.64 -6.82 19.40
C SER A 266 -18.67 -7.05 17.89
N TYR A 267 -17.66 -6.54 17.17
CA TYR A 267 -17.59 -6.53 15.71
C TYR A 267 -16.14 -6.49 15.24
N ILE A 268 -15.93 -6.64 13.93
CA ILE A 268 -14.62 -6.65 13.28
C ILE A 268 -14.49 -5.43 12.35
N ARG A 269 -13.31 -4.80 12.28
CA ARG A 269 -12.97 -3.70 11.35
C ARG A 269 -11.68 -3.99 10.58
N ASN A 270 -11.70 -3.78 9.26
CA ASN A 270 -10.55 -3.83 8.38
C ASN A 270 -10.39 -2.44 7.72
N ILE A 271 -9.48 -1.60 8.23
CA ILE A 271 -9.38 -0.16 7.86
C ILE A 271 -10.74 0.54 8.05
N ASP A 272 -11.50 0.73 6.97
CA ASP A 272 -12.79 1.39 6.87
C ASP A 272 -14.00 0.43 6.74
N ASP A 273 -13.77 -0.87 6.52
CA ASP A 273 -14.82 -1.89 6.38
C ASP A 273 -15.17 -2.54 7.75
N TYR A 274 -16.41 -2.35 8.21
CA TYR A 274 -17.00 -2.89 9.45
C TYR A 274 -17.84 -4.15 9.18
N SER A 275 -17.76 -5.13 10.07
CA SER A 275 -18.56 -6.37 10.06
C SER A 275 -19.12 -6.68 11.46
N PHE A 276 -20.42 -6.52 11.65
CA PHE A 276 -21.12 -6.76 12.93
C PHE A 276 -22.21 -7.82 12.80
N TYR A 277 -22.29 -8.74 13.77
CA TYR A 277 -23.26 -9.85 13.75
C TYR A 277 -24.42 -9.58 14.73
N ALA A 278 -25.66 -9.63 14.27
CA ALA A 278 -26.86 -9.22 15.00
C ALA A 278 -27.89 -10.35 15.17
N LYS A 279 -28.56 -10.43 16.33
CA LYS A 279 -29.59 -11.44 16.64
C LYS A 279 -30.87 -11.21 15.87
N ASN A 280 -31.19 -9.96 15.57
CA ASN A 280 -32.38 -9.54 14.83
C ASN A 280 -32.09 -8.26 14.02
N HIS A 281 -33.02 -7.88 13.14
CA HIS A 281 -32.87 -6.70 12.27
C HIS A 281 -32.78 -5.38 13.06
N GLN A 282 -33.51 -5.26 14.17
CA GLN A 282 -33.51 -4.06 15.02
C GLN A 282 -32.15 -3.81 15.68
N GLU A 283 -31.44 -4.87 16.10
CA GLU A 283 -30.05 -4.77 16.61
C GLU A 283 -29.08 -4.31 15.50
N ALA A 284 -29.27 -4.78 14.27
CA ALA A 284 -28.49 -4.37 13.10
C ALA A 284 -28.71 -2.89 12.73
N GLU A 285 -29.97 -2.44 12.67
CA GLU A 285 -30.31 -1.02 12.44
C GLU A 285 -29.77 -0.13 13.56
N LYS A 286 -29.90 -0.54 14.82
CA LYS A 286 -29.39 0.20 15.97
C LYS A 286 -27.87 0.36 15.92
N PHE A 287 -27.14 -0.70 15.57
CA PHE A 287 -25.69 -0.63 15.37
C PHE A 287 -25.30 0.40 14.31
N LEU A 288 -26.01 0.45 13.16
CA LEU A 288 -25.75 1.44 12.11
C LEU A 288 -26.02 2.88 12.56
N VAL A 289 -27.08 3.10 13.33
CA VAL A 289 -27.39 4.42 13.92
C VAL A 289 -26.31 4.84 14.92
N ASP A 290 -25.90 3.93 15.80
CA ASP A 290 -24.83 4.18 16.79
C ASP A 290 -23.48 4.44 16.10
N LEU A 291 -23.08 3.62 15.13
CA LEU A 291 -21.84 3.78 14.36
C LEU A 291 -21.82 5.10 13.60
N THR A 292 -22.93 5.46 12.95
CA THR A 292 -23.09 6.75 12.29
C THR A 292 -22.94 7.92 13.26
N SER A 293 -23.45 7.79 14.49
CA SER A 293 -23.34 8.81 15.53
C SER A 293 -21.90 8.97 16.04
N GLU A 294 -21.17 7.85 16.22
CA GLU A 294 -19.77 7.88 16.66
C GLU A 294 -18.82 8.41 15.57
N LEU A 295 -18.94 7.94 14.33
CA LEU A 295 -18.15 8.44 13.18
C LEU A 295 -18.31 9.95 12.97
N LYS A 296 -19.53 10.48 13.13
CA LYS A 296 -19.81 11.93 13.04
C LYS A 296 -19.05 12.77 14.07
N LYS A 297 -18.62 12.23 15.21
CA LYS A 297 -17.82 12.98 16.21
C LYS A 297 -16.46 13.40 15.64
N PHE A 298 -15.94 12.61 14.70
CA PHE A 298 -14.67 12.78 13.98
C PHE A 298 -14.84 13.24 12.52
N SER A 299 -16.03 13.74 12.15
CA SER A 299 -16.39 14.20 10.80
C SER A 299 -16.44 13.10 9.72
N LEU A 300 -16.51 11.82 10.10
CA LEU A 300 -16.60 10.68 9.17
C LEU A 300 -18.07 10.30 8.89
N THR A 301 -18.30 9.64 7.75
CA THR A 301 -19.65 9.21 7.31
C THR A 301 -19.62 7.83 6.67
N LEU A 302 -20.71 7.06 6.79
CA LEU A 302 -20.84 5.76 6.15
C LEU A 302 -21.13 5.88 4.64
N ASN A 303 -20.77 4.85 3.90
CA ASN A 303 -21.04 4.70 2.48
C ASN A 303 -22.33 3.94 2.25
N HIS A 304 -23.43 4.68 2.09
CA HIS A 304 -24.78 4.14 1.91
C HIS A 304 -24.93 3.15 0.73
N LYS A 305 -23.99 3.11 -0.23
CA LYS A 305 -24.01 2.13 -1.35
C LYS A 305 -23.35 0.80 -1.01
N LYS A 306 -22.47 0.78 0.00
CA LYS A 306 -21.79 -0.42 0.52
C LYS A 306 -22.34 -0.89 1.86
N THR A 307 -23.14 -0.06 2.54
CA THR A 307 -23.78 -0.43 3.81
C THR A 307 -24.99 -1.33 3.55
N GLU A 308 -24.96 -2.56 4.07
CA GLU A 308 -26.01 -3.55 3.89
C GLU A 308 -26.24 -4.40 5.15
N ILE A 309 -27.47 -4.90 5.31
CA ILE A 309 -27.87 -5.86 6.34
C ILE A 309 -28.27 -7.15 5.64
N LEU A 310 -27.44 -8.18 5.78
CA LEU A 310 -27.65 -9.49 5.16
C LEU A 310 -28.18 -10.49 6.19
N LYS A 311 -29.02 -11.43 5.74
CA LYS A 311 -29.57 -12.51 6.57
C LYS A 311 -28.62 -13.72 6.57
N LEU A 312 -28.38 -14.30 7.74
CA LEU A 312 -27.60 -15.52 7.93
C LEU A 312 -28.47 -16.78 7.75
N PRO A 313 -27.88 -17.96 7.43
CA PRO A 313 -26.46 -18.20 7.24
C PRO A 313 -25.92 -17.64 5.91
N LEU A 314 -24.72 -17.09 5.98
CA LEU A 314 -23.86 -16.85 4.82
C LEU A 314 -22.65 -17.78 4.94
N ALA A 315 -21.94 -17.99 3.83
CA ALA A 315 -20.64 -18.61 3.90
C ALA A 315 -19.63 -17.68 4.58
N SER A 316 -18.70 -18.25 5.34
CA SER A 316 -17.58 -17.53 5.97
C SER A 316 -16.67 -16.83 4.96
N THR A 317 -16.45 -17.48 3.81
CA THR A 317 -15.57 -17.02 2.74
C THR A 317 -16.32 -16.70 1.45
N GLU A 318 -15.82 -15.70 0.72
CA GLU A 318 -16.35 -15.29 -0.57
C GLU A 318 -16.49 -16.50 -1.51
N HIS A 319 -17.57 -16.51 -2.29
CA HIS A 319 -17.95 -17.67 -3.10
C HIS A 319 -16.89 -18.06 -4.15
N TRP A 320 -16.06 -17.12 -4.59
CA TRP A 320 -14.94 -17.42 -5.48
C TRP A 320 -13.78 -18.12 -4.78
N VAL A 321 -13.42 -17.73 -3.54
CA VAL A 321 -12.30 -18.35 -2.78
C VAL A 321 -12.58 -19.84 -2.59
N ARG A 322 -13.80 -20.19 -2.16
CA ARG A 322 -14.19 -21.59 -2.01
C ARG A 322 -14.13 -22.36 -3.32
N LYS A 323 -14.57 -21.76 -4.43
CA LYS A 323 -14.51 -22.41 -5.74
C LYS A 323 -13.08 -22.58 -6.25
N ILE A 324 -12.22 -21.60 -6.07
CA ILE A 324 -10.84 -21.66 -6.55
C ILE A 324 -10.03 -22.68 -5.72
N ASN A 325 -10.27 -22.77 -4.41
CA ASN A 325 -9.64 -23.73 -3.52
C ASN A 325 -10.14 -25.18 -3.71
N THR A 326 -11.25 -25.41 -4.43
CA THR A 326 -11.61 -26.80 -4.85
C THR A 326 -10.73 -27.35 -5.97
N PHE A 327 -9.89 -26.51 -6.60
CA PHE A 327 -8.94 -26.96 -7.61
C PHE A 327 -7.68 -27.53 -6.94
N VAL A 328 -7.59 -28.84 -6.84
CA VAL A 328 -6.44 -29.55 -6.27
C VAL A 328 -5.40 -29.85 -7.36
N PHE A 329 -4.21 -29.29 -7.22
CA PHE A 329 -3.04 -29.71 -7.99
C PHE A 329 -2.57 -31.08 -7.46
N THR A 330 -2.64 -32.13 -8.27
CA THR A 330 -2.15 -33.46 -7.83
C THR A 330 -0.62 -33.46 -7.77
N ASN A 331 -0.02 -33.85 -6.63
CA ASN A 331 1.42 -33.81 -6.31
C ASN A 331 2.10 -32.44 -6.48
N GLU A 332 2.40 -31.80 -5.34
CA GLU A 332 3.13 -30.53 -5.21
C GLU A 332 4.43 -30.46 -6.05
N ASN A 333 5.22 -31.53 -6.02
CA ASN A 333 6.58 -31.55 -6.58
C ASN A 333 6.69 -31.87 -8.09
N ARG A 334 5.59 -32.04 -8.82
CA ARG A 334 5.65 -32.33 -10.27
C ARG A 334 5.40 -31.10 -11.15
N LEU A 335 5.85 -31.21 -12.41
CA LEU A 335 5.51 -30.23 -13.44
C LEU A 335 4.00 -30.26 -13.76
N LEU A 336 3.34 -29.11 -13.63
CA LEU A 336 1.95 -28.93 -14.04
C LEU A 336 1.81 -28.96 -15.57
N LYS A 337 0.79 -29.67 -16.04
CA LYS A 337 0.46 -29.80 -17.47
C LYS A 337 -0.36 -28.62 -17.95
N LEU A 338 -0.31 -28.34 -19.25
CA LEU A 338 -1.06 -27.23 -19.88
C LEU A 338 -2.55 -27.29 -19.56
N SER A 339 -3.16 -28.48 -19.55
CA SER A 339 -4.58 -28.67 -19.22
C SER A 339 -4.94 -28.20 -17.82
N GLU A 340 -4.02 -28.31 -16.86
CA GLU A 340 -4.27 -27.99 -15.46
C GLU A 340 -4.18 -26.49 -15.23
N VAL A 341 -3.10 -25.88 -15.73
CA VAL A 341 -2.92 -24.41 -15.72
C VAL A 341 -4.05 -23.72 -16.47
N ARG A 342 -4.47 -24.27 -17.62
CA ARG A 342 -5.62 -23.77 -18.38
C ARG A 342 -6.91 -23.83 -17.57
N SER A 343 -7.28 -25.00 -17.04
CA SER A 343 -8.51 -25.13 -16.25
C SER A 343 -8.52 -24.20 -15.03
N TYR A 344 -7.38 -24.02 -14.36
CA TYR A 344 -7.27 -23.13 -13.20
C TYR A 344 -7.47 -21.65 -13.59
N LEU A 345 -6.87 -21.21 -14.71
CA LEU A 345 -7.08 -19.86 -15.25
C LEU A 345 -8.50 -19.65 -15.79
N ASP A 346 -9.08 -20.65 -16.46
CA ASP A 346 -10.45 -20.59 -16.97
C ASP A 346 -11.46 -20.47 -15.80
N ILE A 347 -11.23 -21.17 -14.67
CA ILE A 347 -11.98 -20.98 -13.41
C ILE A 347 -11.77 -19.57 -12.84
N ALA A 348 -10.54 -19.06 -12.80
CA ALA A 348 -10.25 -17.72 -12.30
C ALA A 348 -10.99 -16.62 -13.07
N LEU A 349 -11.06 -16.74 -14.40
CA LEU A 349 -11.73 -15.78 -15.28
C LEU A 349 -13.25 -15.87 -15.19
N ASP A 350 -13.83 -17.07 -15.13
CA ASP A 350 -15.27 -17.28 -14.87
C ASP A 350 -15.69 -16.67 -13.51
N LEU A 351 -14.85 -16.86 -12.48
CA LEU A 351 -15.06 -16.26 -11.17
C LEU A 351 -14.91 -14.74 -11.20
N MET A 352 -13.90 -14.18 -11.88
CA MET A 352 -13.72 -12.74 -12.00
C MET A 352 -14.94 -12.05 -12.61
N GLN A 353 -15.44 -12.55 -13.74
CA GLN A 353 -16.64 -12.02 -14.41
C GLN A 353 -17.88 -12.11 -13.51
N LYS A 354 -18.06 -13.23 -12.79
CA LYS A 354 -19.19 -13.43 -11.87
C LYS A 354 -19.13 -12.61 -10.58
N ASN A 355 -17.99 -11.99 -10.27
CA ASN A 355 -17.78 -11.17 -9.07
C ASN A 355 -17.43 -9.71 -9.45
N ASN A 356 -18.18 -9.13 -10.39
CA ASN A 356 -18.07 -7.72 -10.81
C ASN A 356 -16.67 -7.31 -11.31
N GLU A 357 -16.03 -8.17 -12.10
CA GLU A 357 -14.65 -7.99 -12.60
C GLU A 357 -13.60 -7.82 -11.48
N ASN A 358 -13.82 -8.43 -10.31
CA ASN A 358 -12.90 -8.34 -9.17
C ASN A 358 -11.57 -9.06 -9.47
N SER A 359 -10.54 -8.28 -9.78
CA SER A 359 -9.24 -8.81 -10.15
C SER A 359 -8.42 -9.44 -9.04
N ALA A 360 -8.84 -9.33 -7.77
CA ALA A 360 -8.16 -10.00 -6.66
C ALA A 360 -8.09 -11.52 -6.90
N ILE A 361 -9.06 -12.07 -7.64
CA ILE A 361 -9.14 -13.47 -8.08
C ILE A 361 -7.96 -13.84 -9.00
N VAL A 362 -7.65 -12.98 -9.99
CA VAL A 362 -6.50 -13.20 -10.89
C VAL A 362 -5.19 -12.96 -10.14
N ASN A 363 -5.12 -11.95 -9.26
CA ASN A 363 -3.93 -11.72 -8.42
C ASN A 363 -3.61 -12.95 -7.55
N TYR A 364 -4.61 -13.54 -6.90
CA TYR A 364 -4.51 -14.78 -6.13
C TYR A 364 -3.95 -15.92 -7.01
N VAL A 365 -4.55 -16.16 -8.18
CA VAL A 365 -4.15 -17.29 -9.05
C VAL A 365 -2.73 -17.11 -9.58
N VAL A 366 -2.36 -15.88 -9.90
CA VAL A 366 -1.02 -15.56 -10.37
C VAL A 366 0.03 -15.82 -9.29
N LYS A 367 -0.26 -15.46 -8.03
CA LYS A 367 0.60 -15.78 -6.88
C LYS A 367 0.72 -17.28 -6.66
N VAL A 368 -0.41 -18.02 -6.60
CA VAL A 368 -0.37 -19.49 -6.43
C VAL A 368 0.38 -20.18 -7.56
N LEU A 369 0.17 -19.80 -8.83
CA LEU A 369 0.92 -20.39 -9.94
C LEU A 369 2.41 -20.05 -9.87
N SER A 370 2.80 -18.87 -9.36
CA SER A 370 4.21 -18.46 -9.27
C SER A 370 5.08 -19.31 -8.34
N THR A 371 4.48 -20.12 -7.44
CA THR A 371 5.23 -21.07 -6.59
C THR A 371 5.31 -22.48 -7.20
N LYS A 372 4.56 -22.78 -8.27
CA LYS A 372 4.46 -24.13 -8.85
C LYS A 372 5.29 -24.28 -10.14
N LYS A 373 5.88 -25.46 -10.35
CA LYS A 373 6.73 -25.74 -11.52
C LYS A 373 5.87 -26.11 -12.74
N LEU A 374 6.13 -25.51 -13.91
CA LEU A 374 5.32 -25.67 -15.13
C LEU A 374 6.06 -26.41 -16.25
N THR A 375 5.36 -27.27 -17.00
CA THR A 375 5.87 -27.78 -18.29
C THR A 375 6.06 -26.65 -19.31
N ASN A 376 7.02 -26.77 -20.25
CA ASN A 376 7.32 -25.71 -21.24
C ASN A 376 6.08 -25.22 -22.01
N ASN A 377 5.19 -26.13 -22.41
CA ASN A 377 3.94 -25.76 -23.10
C ASN A 377 2.97 -25.02 -22.16
N ALA A 378 2.90 -25.41 -20.88
CA ALA A 378 2.10 -24.72 -19.87
C ALA A 378 2.65 -23.32 -19.56
N LYS A 379 3.98 -23.17 -19.42
CA LYS A 379 4.68 -21.88 -19.32
C LYS A 379 4.32 -20.97 -20.49
N SER A 380 4.50 -21.45 -21.74
CA SER A 380 4.22 -20.63 -22.92
C SER A 380 2.74 -20.25 -23.04
N TYR A 381 1.81 -21.15 -22.68
CA TYR A 381 0.38 -20.83 -22.59
C TYR A 381 0.14 -19.73 -21.54
N TYR A 382 0.65 -19.91 -20.32
CA TYR A 382 0.42 -19.01 -19.20
C TYR A 382 0.98 -17.60 -19.45
N VAL A 383 2.20 -17.47 -19.95
CA VAL A 383 2.81 -16.17 -20.28
C VAL A 383 2.00 -15.44 -21.34
N LYS A 384 1.51 -16.14 -22.38
CA LYS A 384 0.64 -15.56 -23.42
C LYS A 384 -0.74 -15.17 -22.88
N THR A 385 -1.32 -15.96 -21.98
CA THR A 385 -2.57 -15.62 -21.30
C THR A 385 -2.38 -14.38 -20.42
N MET A 386 -1.32 -14.31 -19.63
CA MET A 386 -1.04 -13.15 -18.78
C MET A 386 -0.72 -11.89 -19.59
N HIS A 387 -0.01 -12.02 -20.70
CA HIS A 387 0.16 -10.94 -21.66
C HIS A 387 -1.21 -10.40 -22.12
N HIS A 388 -2.08 -11.27 -22.64
CA HIS A 388 -3.43 -10.88 -23.07
C HIS A 388 -4.24 -10.22 -21.94
N LEU A 389 -4.20 -10.77 -20.71
CA LEU A 389 -4.91 -10.22 -19.57
C LEU A 389 -4.39 -8.85 -19.14
N VAL A 390 -3.08 -8.60 -19.10
CA VAL A 390 -2.54 -7.26 -18.75
C VAL A 390 -2.95 -6.20 -19.77
N LEU A 391 -3.09 -6.55 -21.06
CA LEU A 391 -3.55 -5.62 -22.09
C LEU A 391 -5.02 -5.20 -21.90
N ILE A 392 -5.88 -6.12 -21.44
CA ILE A 392 -7.27 -5.82 -21.06
C ILE A 392 -7.29 -5.07 -19.71
N TYR A 393 -6.48 -5.52 -18.76
CA TYR A 393 -6.47 -5.14 -17.34
C TYR A 393 -5.10 -4.61 -16.89
N PRO A 394 -4.74 -3.35 -17.21
CA PRO A 394 -3.40 -2.82 -16.97
C PRO A 394 -2.95 -2.84 -15.51
N TYR A 395 -3.87 -2.86 -14.54
CA TYR A 395 -3.53 -2.98 -13.12
C TYR A 395 -2.80 -4.31 -12.79
N LEU A 396 -2.89 -5.36 -13.62
CA LEU A 396 -2.18 -6.63 -13.43
C LEU A 396 -0.66 -6.53 -13.66
N ILE A 397 -0.19 -5.41 -14.22
CA ILE A 397 1.20 -5.20 -14.62
C ILE A 397 2.23 -5.40 -13.50
N HIS A 398 1.87 -5.04 -12.27
CA HIS A 398 2.73 -5.17 -11.10
C HIS A 398 3.12 -6.63 -10.78
N LEU A 399 2.33 -7.61 -11.23
CA LEU A 399 2.60 -9.04 -11.05
C LEU A 399 3.60 -9.60 -12.06
N LEU A 400 3.80 -8.92 -13.21
CA LEU A 400 4.56 -9.48 -14.32
C LEU A 400 5.99 -9.83 -13.93
N GLU A 401 6.71 -8.95 -13.22
CA GLU A 401 8.11 -9.20 -12.93
C GLU A 401 8.31 -10.35 -11.91
N ASP A 402 7.72 -10.19 -10.73
CA ASP A 402 7.96 -11.06 -9.58
C ASP A 402 7.16 -12.36 -9.61
N ASN A 403 5.99 -12.40 -10.26
CA ASN A 403 5.14 -13.59 -10.31
C ASN A 403 5.14 -14.30 -11.67
N ILE A 404 5.60 -13.67 -12.77
CA ILE A 404 5.65 -14.29 -14.10
C ILE A 404 7.08 -14.38 -14.66
N PHE A 405 7.79 -13.26 -14.82
CA PHE A 405 9.05 -13.21 -15.56
C PHE A 405 10.19 -13.93 -14.82
N LYS A 406 10.37 -13.65 -13.52
CA LYS A 406 11.39 -14.35 -12.71
C LYS A 406 11.04 -15.83 -12.47
N PRO A 407 9.85 -16.20 -11.94
CA PRO A 407 9.61 -17.58 -11.51
C PRO A 407 9.65 -18.60 -12.65
N PHE A 408 9.27 -18.17 -13.86
CA PHE A 408 9.30 -19.05 -15.04
C PHE A 408 10.52 -18.83 -15.95
N GLY A 409 11.38 -17.84 -15.67
CA GLY A 409 12.51 -17.47 -16.54
C GLY A 409 12.04 -17.12 -17.95
N VAL A 410 11.24 -16.07 -18.11
CA VAL A 410 10.72 -15.64 -19.42
C VAL A 410 11.84 -14.96 -20.22
N GLU A 411 11.95 -15.30 -21.51
CA GLU A 411 13.01 -14.79 -22.39
C GLU A 411 12.88 -13.27 -22.63
N ILE A 412 14.02 -12.59 -22.76
CA ILE A 412 14.07 -11.12 -22.89
C ILE A 412 13.28 -10.63 -24.12
N ASP A 413 13.27 -11.37 -25.22
CA ASP A 413 12.47 -11.02 -26.42
C ASP A 413 10.95 -11.09 -26.18
N GLU A 414 10.48 -12.04 -25.35
CA GLU A 414 9.07 -12.14 -24.98
C GLU A 414 8.70 -11.04 -23.97
N ILE A 415 9.57 -10.73 -23.00
CA ILE A 415 9.42 -9.59 -22.10
C ILE A 415 9.38 -8.27 -22.88
N LYS A 416 10.28 -8.09 -23.86
CA LYS A 416 10.32 -6.91 -24.74
C LYS A 416 9.00 -6.74 -25.50
N LYS A 417 8.49 -7.82 -26.10
CA LYS A 417 7.19 -7.79 -26.81
C LYS A 417 6.07 -7.36 -25.88
N ILE A 418 5.93 -8.03 -24.72
CA ILE A 418 4.90 -7.71 -23.72
C ILE A 418 4.99 -6.24 -23.29
N THR A 419 6.21 -5.75 -23.08
CA THR A 419 6.48 -4.37 -22.65
C THR A 419 6.09 -3.33 -23.71
N LEU A 420 6.34 -3.60 -24.99
CA LEU A 420 5.96 -2.71 -26.10
C LEU A 420 4.42 -2.65 -26.24
N ASP A 421 3.75 -3.80 -26.23
CA ASP A 421 2.29 -3.87 -26.33
C ASP A 421 1.61 -3.15 -25.14
N ILE A 422 2.17 -3.26 -23.93
CA ILE A 422 1.77 -2.48 -22.74
C ILE A 422 1.99 -0.98 -22.94
N PHE A 423 3.12 -0.55 -23.50
CA PHE A 423 3.43 0.86 -23.69
C PHE A 423 2.44 1.52 -24.66
N GLU A 424 2.07 0.84 -25.75
CA GLU A 424 1.04 1.32 -26.69
C GLU A 424 -0.36 1.38 -26.06
N ILE A 425 -0.72 0.45 -25.18
CA ILE A 425 -1.97 0.57 -24.41
C ILE A 425 -1.93 1.73 -23.42
N GLY A 426 -0.80 1.93 -22.73
CA GLY A 426 -0.58 3.08 -21.87
C GLY A 426 -0.62 4.43 -22.62
N LYS A 427 -0.23 4.44 -23.89
CA LYS A 427 -0.34 5.59 -24.80
C LYS A 427 -1.80 5.83 -25.23
N SER A 428 -2.47 4.80 -25.78
CA SER A 428 -3.84 4.90 -26.30
C SER A 428 -4.90 5.23 -25.23
N LYS A 429 -4.75 4.68 -24.01
CA LYS A 429 -5.65 4.94 -22.87
C LYS A 429 -5.16 6.07 -21.93
N ASN A 430 -4.04 6.71 -22.26
CA ASN A 430 -3.32 7.67 -21.41
C ASN A 430 -3.02 7.21 -19.97
N LEU A 431 -2.68 5.93 -19.78
CA LEU A 431 -2.38 5.35 -18.47
C LEU A 431 -0.88 5.48 -18.13
N PHE A 432 -0.55 6.39 -17.22
CA PHE A 432 0.85 6.64 -16.81
C PHE A 432 1.45 5.50 -15.98
N GLU A 433 0.65 4.78 -15.19
CA GLU A 433 1.06 3.54 -14.50
C GLU A 433 1.65 2.53 -15.50
N ALA A 434 0.90 2.22 -16.58
CA ALA A 434 1.33 1.28 -17.61
C ALA A 434 2.58 1.75 -18.36
N LYS A 435 2.64 3.03 -18.76
CA LYS A 435 3.81 3.63 -19.42
C LYS A 435 5.05 3.59 -18.51
N SER A 436 4.87 3.84 -17.21
CA SER A 436 5.94 3.80 -16.20
C SER A 436 6.49 2.39 -15.99
N TYR A 437 5.62 1.40 -15.78
CA TYR A 437 6.05 0.00 -15.68
C TYR A 437 6.74 -0.48 -16.96
N ALA A 438 6.31 -0.05 -18.14
CA ALA A 438 6.98 -0.40 -19.39
C ALA A 438 8.41 0.17 -19.48
N LEU A 439 8.61 1.45 -19.14
CA LEU A 439 9.95 2.05 -19.06
C LEU A 439 10.82 1.37 -17.98
N TYR A 440 10.24 1.04 -16.83
CA TYR A 440 10.89 0.29 -15.77
C TYR A 440 11.43 -1.06 -16.28
N LEU A 441 10.59 -1.85 -16.96
CA LEU A 441 10.98 -3.14 -17.54
C LEU A 441 12.08 -2.97 -18.60
N ALA A 442 11.95 -1.97 -19.48
CA ALA A 442 12.97 -1.67 -20.50
C ALA A 442 14.34 -1.31 -19.87
N ILE A 443 14.36 -0.46 -18.83
CA ILE A 443 15.57 -0.10 -18.07
C ILE A 443 16.21 -1.31 -17.38
N LYS A 444 15.39 -2.24 -16.89
CA LYS A 444 15.83 -3.43 -16.14
C LYS A 444 16.42 -4.50 -17.05
N TYR A 445 15.68 -4.88 -18.10
CA TYR A 445 16.04 -5.92 -19.05
C TYR A 445 16.84 -5.41 -20.26
N GLN A 446 17.20 -4.11 -20.27
CA GLN A 446 18.15 -3.47 -21.18
C GLN A 446 17.77 -3.55 -22.68
N PHE A 447 16.49 -3.28 -23.00
CA PHE A 447 16.03 -3.20 -24.39
C PHE A 447 15.44 -1.83 -24.73
N SER A 448 15.48 -1.47 -26.02
CA SER A 448 14.94 -0.23 -26.53
C SER A 448 13.43 -0.27 -26.83
N ILE A 449 12.77 0.85 -26.56
CA ILE A 449 11.46 1.28 -27.04
C ILE A 449 11.69 2.41 -28.06
N GLU A 450 11.18 2.25 -29.28
CA GLU A 450 11.42 3.17 -30.40
C GLU A 450 10.46 4.38 -30.40
N GLN A 451 10.52 5.22 -29.35
CA GLN A 451 9.76 6.47 -29.28
C GLN A 451 10.57 7.64 -28.71
N ASN A 452 10.21 8.86 -29.11
CA ASN A 452 10.70 10.08 -28.48
C ASN A 452 9.95 10.33 -27.17
N LEU A 453 10.55 9.88 -26.06
CA LEU A 453 9.91 9.92 -24.75
C LEU A 453 9.83 11.32 -24.12
N TYR A 454 10.74 12.24 -24.46
CA TYR A 454 10.75 13.57 -23.84
C TYR A 454 9.44 14.31 -24.10
N ASP A 455 8.96 14.35 -25.35
CA ASP A 455 7.74 15.10 -25.68
C ASP A 455 6.50 14.44 -25.04
N VAL A 456 6.52 13.12 -24.78
CA VAL A 456 5.44 12.42 -24.04
C VAL A 456 5.52 12.71 -22.54
N ALA A 457 6.72 12.85 -21.98
CA ALA A 457 6.96 13.14 -20.56
C ALA A 457 6.65 14.61 -20.20
N ASP A 458 7.01 15.56 -21.04
CA ASP A 458 6.71 16.99 -20.83
C ASP A 458 5.18 17.23 -20.82
N ASN A 459 4.48 16.63 -21.80
CA ASN A 459 3.02 16.68 -21.90
C ASN A 459 2.30 15.82 -20.82
N SER A 460 2.97 14.86 -20.17
CA SER A 460 2.31 14.03 -19.15
C SER A 460 2.03 14.79 -17.87
N ARG A 461 3.02 15.58 -17.43
CA ARG A 461 3.11 16.11 -16.06
C ARG A 461 2.92 15.04 -14.96
N ASP A 462 3.19 13.77 -15.28
CA ASP A 462 3.28 12.67 -14.32
C ASP A 462 4.73 12.50 -13.86
N CYS A 463 5.01 12.85 -12.60
CA CYS A 463 6.37 12.89 -12.06
C CYS A 463 7.10 11.53 -12.09
N ILE A 464 6.37 10.41 -11.97
CA ILE A 464 6.95 9.05 -11.97
C ILE A 464 7.38 8.69 -13.39
N PHE A 465 6.48 8.90 -14.36
CA PHE A 465 6.75 8.68 -15.78
C PHE A 465 7.86 9.60 -16.29
N MET A 466 7.87 10.88 -15.90
CA MET A 466 8.92 11.83 -16.26
C MET A 466 10.30 11.39 -15.77
N LEU A 467 10.41 10.90 -14.54
CA LEU A 467 11.67 10.39 -14.00
C LEU A 467 12.12 9.12 -14.72
N LEU A 468 11.21 8.17 -14.97
CA LEU A 468 11.55 6.95 -15.71
C LEU A 468 11.93 7.24 -17.17
N ALA A 469 11.29 8.21 -17.83
CA ALA A 469 11.64 8.65 -19.18
C ALA A 469 13.06 9.25 -19.22
N PHE A 470 13.42 10.09 -18.23
CA PHE A 470 14.78 10.59 -18.08
C PHE A 470 15.79 9.47 -17.81
N LEU A 471 15.50 8.53 -16.91
CA LEU A 471 16.41 7.43 -16.58
C LEU A 471 16.61 6.48 -17.76
N TYR A 472 15.55 6.18 -18.52
CA TYR A 472 15.62 5.44 -19.77
C TYR A 472 16.48 6.18 -20.80
N ASP A 473 16.23 7.47 -21.05
CA ASP A 473 16.99 8.25 -22.03
C ASP A 473 18.46 8.43 -21.60
N LYS A 474 18.76 8.48 -20.29
CA LYS A 474 20.13 8.48 -19.75
C LYS A 474 20.83 7.13 -19.98
N LYS A 475 20.16 5.99 -19.75
CA LYS A 475 20.76 4.65 -19.72
C LYS A 475 20.84 3.96 -21.08
N LEU A 476 19.80 4.10 -21.91
CA LEU A 476 19.62 3.26 -23.12
C LEU A 476 19.56 4.05 -24.44
N ASN A 477 19.10 5.30 -24.42
CA ASN A 477 18.94 6.11 -25.64
C ASN A 477 20.01 7.19 -25.82
N ALA A 478 20.75 7.53 -24.75
CA ALA A 478 21.88 8.47 -24.68
C ALA A 478 21.71 9.81 -25.43
N SER A 479 20.47 10.26 -25.68
CA SER A 479 20.20 11.45 -26.47
C SER A 479 20.59 12.70 -25.69
N GLN A 480 21.79 13.21 -25.95
CA GLN A 480 22.32 14.43 -25.31
C GLN A 480 21.44 15.67 -25.60
N SER A 481 20.55 15.59 -26.60
CA SER A 481 19.48 16.57 -26.81
C SER A 481 18.38 16.43 -25.76
N ASN A 482 17.77 15.23 -25.63
CA ASN A 482 16.71 14.98 -24.65
C ASN A 482 17.18 15.20 -23.21
N ILE A 483 18.38 14.74 -22.86
CA ILE A 483 18.99 14.94 -21.53
C ILE A 483 19.11 16.44 -21.17
N LYS A 484 19.39 17.31 -22.16
CA LYS A 484 19.36 18.77 -21.94
C LYS A 484 17.93 19.28 -21.75
N LYS A 485 16.97 18.82 -22.57
CA LYS A 485 15.55 19.21 -22.43
C LYS A 485 14.99 18.85 -21.05
N TYR A 486 15.18 17.62 -20.54
CA TYR A 486 14.73 17.24 -19.19
C TYR A 486 15.35 18.14 -18.10
N LYS A 487 16.62 18.54 -18.23
CA LYS A 487 17.27 19.46 -17.28
C LYS A 487 16.67 20.87 -17.34
N VAL A 488 16.33 21.38 -18.53
CA VAL A 488 15.64 22.66 -18.68
C VAL A 488 14.27 22.62 -18.01
N LEU A 489 13.47 21.57 -18.27
CA LEU A 489 12.17 21.35 -17.64
C LEU A 489 12.29 21.25 -16.11
N ALA A 490 13.26 20.49 -15.59
CA ALA A 490 13.51 20.40 -14.16
C ALA A 490 13.94 21.75 -13.53
N GLU A 491 14.71 22.59 -14.25
CA GLU A 491 15.06 23.95 -13.82
C GLU A 491 13.89 24.95 -13.88
N GLU A 492 12.84 24.67 -14.64
CA GLU A 492 11.60 25.43 -14.65
C GLU A 492 10.73 25.03 -13.45
N LEU A 493 10.46 23.73 -13.31
CA LEU A 493 9.67 23.16 -12.21
C LEU A 493 10.25 23.50 -10.83
N SER A 494 11.59 23.52 -10.70
CA SER A 494 12.26 23.85 -9.43
C SER A 494 11.96 25.25 -8.88
N LYS A 495 11.45 26.16 -9.71
CA LYS A 495 11.14 27.56 -9.32
C LYS A 495 9.71 27.73 -8.84
N ASN A 496 8.77 27.01 -9.45
CA ASN A 496 7.33 27.27 -9.32
C ASN A 496 6.54 26.10 -8.74
N GLU A 497 6.96 24.87 -9.01
CA GLU A 497 6.19 23.63 -8.77
C GLU A 497 7.05 22.57 -8.05
N MET A 498 8.05 23.01 -7.27
CA MET A 498 9.07 22.10 -6.71
C MET A 498 8.45 20.94 -5.91
N ASP A 499 7.41 21.17 -5.11
CA ASP A 499 6.83 20.11 -4.26
C ASP A 499 5.98 19.10 -5.05
N GLN A 500 5.40 19.51 -6.19
CA GLN A 500 4.59 18.62 -7.06
C GLN A 500 5.45 17.71 -7.94
N TYR A 501 6.72 18.08 -8.17
CA TYR A 501 7.66 17.32 -9.03
C TYR A 501 9.00 17.05 -8.34
N TRP A 502 9.06 17.12 -7.00
CA TRP A 502 10.33 17.17 -6.26
C TRP A 502 11.25 15.99 -6.59
N LEU A 503 10.67 14.80 -6.81
CA LEU A 503 11.40 13.57 -7.10
C LEU A 503 12.08 13.63 -8.48
N PHE A 504 11.37 14.07 -9.51
CA PHE A 504 11.94 14.30 -10.84
C PHE A 504 13.02 15.39 -10.79
N VAL A 505 12.70 16.54 -10.19
CA VAL A 505 13.60 17.70 -10.14
C VAL A 505 14.87 17.40 -9.36
N TYR A 506 14.75 16.77 -8.19
CA TYR A 506 15.87 16.41 -7.33
C TYR A 506 16.81 15.40 -7.99
N GLU A 507 16.28 14.41 -8.71
CA GLU A 507 17.11 13.39 -9.35
C GLU A 507 17.78 13.87 -10.64
N VAL A 508 17.09 14.70 -11.44
CA VAL A 508 17.61 15.25 -12.70
C VAL A 508 18.65 16.37 -12.50
N LEU A 509 18.46 17.24 -11.50
CA LEU A 509 19.30 18.43 -11.34
C LEU A 509 20.62 18.16 -10.60
N PRO A 510 21.73 18.78 -11.03
CA PRO A 510 22.98 18.77 -10.28
C PRO A 510 22.88 19.69 -9.04
N LYS A 511 23.72 19.43 -8.04
CA LYS A 511 23.80 20.23 -6.79
C LYS A 511 23.98 21.75 -6.99
N SER A 512 24.50 22.19 -8.13
CA SER A 512 24.66 23.62 -8.47
C SER A 512 23.36 24.32 -8.85
N LYS A 513 22.27 23.57 -9.09
CA LYS A 513 20.93 24.07 -9.44
C LYS A 513 19.90 23.82 -8.33
N LEU A 514 20.31 23.19 -7.22
CA LEU A 514 19.50 22.95 -6.03
C LEU A 514 19.87 23.94 -4.92
N ASN A 515 18.90 24.27 -4.07
CA ASN A 515 19.03 25.23 -2.97
C ASN A 515 18.70 24.57 -1.62
N SER A 516 19.15 25.18 -0.51
CA SER A 516 18.79 24.77 0.85
C SER A 516 19.05 23.27 1.11
N HIS A 517 18.18 22.58 1.83
CA HIS A 517 18.26 21.15 2.15
C HIS A 517 18.47 20.26 0.93
N TRP A 518 17.85 20.55 -0.22
CA TRP A 518 18.04 19.78 -1.46
C TRP A 518 19.50 19.74 -1.90
N LYS A 519 20.21 20.87 -1.80
CA LYS A 519 21.64 20.94 -2.13
C LYS A 519 22.47 20.06 -1.19
N THR A 520 22.23 20.16 0.11
CA THR A 520 22.96 19.38 1.12
C THR A 520 22.73 17.88 0.98
N MET A 521 21.50 17.44 0.69
CA MET A 521 21.21 16.03 0.42
C MET A 521 21.93 15.53 -0.84
N LYS A 522 21.94 16.32 -1.93
CA LYS A 522 22.66 15.96 -3.16
C LYS A 522 24.19 15.96 -2.98
N GLU A 523 24.71 16.83 -2.11
CA GLU A 523 26.14 16.83 -1.71
C GLU A 523 26.54 15.63 -0.85
N LYS A 524 25.58 14.99 -0.18
CA LYS A 524 25.74 13.74 0.58
C LYS A 524 25.44 12.49 -0.25
N ASN A 525 25.27 12.63 -1.58
CA ASN A 525 24.93 11.56 -2.51
C ASN A 525 23.63 10.81 -2.16
N ILE A 526 22.69 11.46 -1.50
CA ILE A 526 21.39 10.86 -1.21
C ILE A 526 20.58 10.78 -2.50
N SER A 527 20.07 9.60 -2.84
CA SER A 527 19.13 9.39 -3.94
C SER A 527 17.92 8.61 -3.45
N PHE A 528 16.79 8.84 -4.11
CA PHE A 528 15.54 8.10 -3.93
C PHE A 528 15.38 6.98 -4.98
N ILE A 529 16.35 6.81 -5.87
CA ILE A 529 16.40 5.74 -6.87
C ILE A 529 17.28 4.60 -6.33
N LYS A 530 16.83 3.35 -6.50
CA LYS A 530 17.61 2.14 -6.17
C LYS A 530 18.83 2.03 -7.08
N ASP A 531 19.94 1.51 -6.56
CA ASP A 531 21.23 1.48 -7.26
C ASP A 531 21.17 0.79 -8.64
N ASP A 532 20.41 -0.31 -8.79
CA ASP A 532 20.21 -1.01 -10.08
C ASP A 532 19.62 -0.13 -11.21
N PHE A 533 18.93 0.96 -10.82
CA PHE A 533 18.31 1.96 -11.70
C PHE A 533 19.10 3.27 -11.73
N ASN A 534 19.98 3.50 -10.76
CA ASN A 534 20.89 4.63 -10.71
C ASN A 534 22.09 4.38 -11.65
N GLY A 535 21.84 4.47 -12.96
CA GLY A 535 22.86 4.23 -13.99
C GLY A 535 24.00 5.25 -13.90
N PHE A 536 25.02 4.92 -13.11
CA PHE A 536 26.27 5.63 -12.80
C PHE A 536 26.11 7.16 -12.55
N LEU A 537 26.28 7.55 -11.28
CA LEU A 537 26.42 8.94 -10.83
C LEU A 537 27.75 9.55 -11.28
#